data_AF-A0A5Y3M7R5-F1
#
_entry.id   AF-A0A5Y3M7R5-F1
#
_cell.length_a   1.000
_cell.length_b   1.000
_cell.length_c   1.000
_cell.angle_alpha   90.00
_cell.angle_beta   90.00
_cell.angle_gamma   90.00
#
_symmetry.space_group_name_H-M   'P 1'
#
loop_
_entity.id
_entity.type
_entity.pdbx_description
1 polymer ?
#
loop_
_entity_poly.entity_id
_entity_poly.type
_entity_poly.pdbx_seq_one_letter_code
_entity_poly.pdbx_strand_id
1 'polypeptide(L)'
;MRMYSTALRRLPDLTSTSFLIVAFLTGIAGALQTPTLSLFLSTEVVKSPFMVGLFYTGSAIIGIIVSQFLAARSDRSGDRKKLILLCCILGAAGCLLFAYNRNYYLLLIVGVMLTSFGSTANPQMFALA
;
A
#
# COMPACT_ATOMS: atom_id res chain seq x y z
N MET A 1 -36.00 -29.04 -17.88
CA MET A 1 -34.88 -29.97 -17.59
C MET A 1 -33.67 -29.13 -17.20
N ARG A 2 -33.12 -29.35 -16.00
CA ARG A 2 -32.15 -28.46 -15.33
C ARG A 2 -30.79 -28.40 -16.04
N MET A 3 -30.30 -27.17 -16.10
CA MET A 3 -28.98 -26.70 -16.53
C MET A 3 -27.84 -27.41 -15.79
N TYR A 4 -26.89 -27.99 -16.53
CA TYR A 4 -25.55 -28.33 -16.04
C TYR A 4 -24.53 -27.89 -17.09
N SER A 5 -24.26 -26.59 -17.13
CA SER A 5 -23.05 -26.08 -17.77
C SER A 5 -21.93 -26.23 -16.76
N THR A 6 -21.11 -27.27 -16.97
CA THR A 6 -19.87 -27.53 -16.27
C THR A 6 -19.02 -26.25 -16.25
N ALA A 7 -18.83 -25.71 -15.05
CA ALA A 7 -17.88 -24.63 -14.80
C ALA A 7 -16.47 -25.15 -15.10
N LEU A 8 -16.01 -24.98 -16.34
CA LEU A 8 -14.60 -25.05 -16.67
C LEU A 8 -13.91 -24.02 -15.77
N ARG A 9 -13.09 -24.45 -14.81
CA ARG A 9 -12.12 -23.58 -14.13
C ARG A 9 -11.24 -22.99 -15.24
N ARG A 10 -11.57 -21.79 -15.71
CA ARG A 10 -10.65 -21.01 -16.53
C ARG A 10 -9.40 -20.81 -15.67
N LEU A 11 -8.26 -21.32 -16.14
CA LEU A 11 -6.97 -20.98 -15.56
C LEU A 11 -6.90 -19.44 -15.47
N PRO A 12 -6.45 -18.87 -14.35
CA PRO A 12 -6.37 -17.42 -14.23
C PRO A 12 -5.53 -16.89 -15.38
N ASP A 13 -6.06 -15.87 -16.07
CA ASP A 13 -5.34 -15.18 -17.14
C ASP A 13 -3.97 -14.69 -16.62
N LEU A 14 -2.98 -14.57 -17.51
CA LEU A 14 -1.61 -14.18 -17.13
C LEU A 14 -1.62 -12.87 -16.33
N THR A 15 -2.50 -11.95 -16.72
CA THR A 15 -2.74 -10.68 -16.04
C THR A 15 -3.25 -10.86 -14.61
N SER A 16 -4.24 -11.73 -14.40
CA SER A 16 -4.80 -12.03 -13.07
C SER A 16 -3.76 -12.65 -12.14
N THR A 17 -2.90 -13.52 -12.68
CA THR A 17 -1.81 -14.13 -11.92
C THR A 17 -0.77 -13.08 -11.49
N SER A 18 -0.38 -12.16 -12.39
CA SER A 18 0.52 -11.05 -12.03
C SER A 18 -0.05 -10.17 -10.92
N PHE A 19 -1.35 -9.88 -10.94
CA PHE A 19 -1.99 -9.11 -9.88
C PHE A 19 -1.99 -9.84 -8.54
N LEU A 20 -2.31 -11.14 -8.53
CA LEU A 20 -2.29 -11.94 -7.31
C LEU A 20 -0.88 -11.97 -6.68
N ILE A 21 0.16 -12.07 -7.50
CA ILE A 21 1.55 -12.02 -7.02
C ILE A 21 1.87 -10.65 -6.41
N VAL A 22 1.52 -9.55 -7.09
CA VAL A 22 1.78 -8.19 -6.58
C VAL A 22 1.03 -7.94 -5.27
N ALA A 23 -0.25 -8.33 -5.20
CA ALA A 23 -1.06 -8.22 -3.98
C ALA A 23 -0.47 -9.04 -2.84
N PHE A 24 -0.01 -10.26 -3.11
CA PHE A 24 0.62 -11.13 -2.13
C PHE A 24 1.93 -10.54 -1.60
N LEU A 25 2.83 -10.11 -2.49
CA LEU A 25 4.11 -9.50 -2.10
C LEU A 25 3.92 -8.20 -1.33
N THR A 26 2.98 -7.35 -1.77
CA THR A 26 2.65 -6.09 -1.08
C THR A 26 2.01 -6.35 0.29
N GLY A 27 1.17 -7.40 0.39
CA GLY A 27 0.60 -7.86 1.66
C GLY A 27 1.65 -8.30 2.67
N ILE A 28 2.64 -9.11 2.23
CA ILE A 28 3.77 -9.51 3.07
C ILE A 28 4.59 -8.27 3.50
N ALA A 29 4.89 -7.38 2.56
CA ALA A 29 5.65 -6.17 2.86
C ALA A 29 4.94 -5.29 3.90
N GLY A 30 3.62 -5.10 3.79
CA GLY A 30 2.82 -4.35 4.76
C GLY A 30 2.75 -5.02 6.14
N ALA A 31 2.63 -6.35 6.17
CA ALA A 31 2.62 -7.12 7.41
C ALA A 31 3.95 -7.03 8.18
N LEU A 32 5.07 -7.01 7.45
CA LEU A 32 6.41 -6.84 8.06
C LEU A 32 6.70 -5.38 8.40
N GLN A 33 6.24 -4.43 7.58
CA GLN A 33 6.51 -3.00 7.79
C GLN A 33 5.96 -2.50 9.12
N THR A 34 4.75 -2.92 9.52
CA THR A 34 4.10 -2.41 10.73
C THR A 34 4.93 -2.66 12.01
N PRO A 35 5.34 -3.91 12.34
CA PRO A 35 6.19 -4.15 13.51
C PRO A 35 7.59 -3.56 13.37
N THR A 36 8.20 -3.60 12.18
CA THR A 36 9.55 -3.05 11.95
C THR A 36 9.57 -1.53 12.11
N LEU A 37 8.56 -0.83 11.61
CA LEU A 37 8.45 0.62 11.73
C LEU A 37 8.23 1.05 13.18
N SER A 38 7.41 0.31 13.93
CA SER A 38 7.18 0.57 15.37
C SER A 38 8.49 0.43 16.15
N LEU A 39 9.25 -0.62 15.87
CA LEU A 39 10.57 -0.84 16.47
C LEU A 39 11.54 0.29 16.10
N PHE A 40 11.66 0.62 14.81
CA PHE A 40 12.55 1.68 14.33
C PHE A 40 12.21 3.05 14.94
N LEU A 41 10.92 3.41 15.01
CA LEU A 41 10.49 4.67 15.61
C LEU A 41 10.84 4.71 17.11
N SER A 42 10.63 3.61 17.82
CA SER A 42 10.93 3.50 19.26
C SER A 42 12.43 3.53 19.57
N THR A 43 13.26 2.86 18.75
CA THR A 43 14.70 2.71 19.01
C THR A 43 15.54 3.84 18.45
N GLU A 44 15.27 4.28 17.22
CA GLU A 44 16.16 5.18 16.47
C GLU A 44 15.67 6.63 16.37
N VAL A 45 14.36 6.89 16.56
CA VAL A 45 13.76 8.20 16.25
C VAL A 45 13.21 8.90 17.50
N VAL A 46 12.37 8.22 18.28
CA VAL A 46 11.66 8.77 19.44
C VAL A 46 11.52 7.73 20.54
N LYS A 47 12.12 8.00 21.71
CA LYS A 47 12.04 7.09 22.88
C LYS A 47 10.67 7.09 23.58
N SER A 48 9.72 7.91 23.13
CA SER A 48 8.42 8.09 23.78
C SER A 48 7.32 7.31 23.05
N PRO A 49 6.61 6.38 23.74
CA PRO A 49 5.47 5.64 23.18
C PRO A 49 4.37 6.56 22.65
N PHE A 50 4.20 7.75 23.24
CA PHE A 50 3.21 8.73 22.80
C PHE A 50 3.48 9.23 21.37
N MET A 51 4.74 9.50 21.02
CA MET A 51 5.09 9.97 19.67
C MET A 51 4.96 8.86 18.62
N VAL A 52 5.19 7.59 19.00
CA VAL A 52 4.91 6.45 18.12
C VAL A 52 3.39 6.35 17.87
N GLY A 53 2.57 6.49 18.91
CA GLY A 53 1.11 6.54 18.76
C GLY A 53 0.65 7.65 17.81
N LEU A 54 1.15 8.87 18.03
CA LEU A 54 0.82 10.04 17.19
C LEU A 54 1.27 9.84 15.73
N PHE A 55 2.40 9.14 15.52
CA PHE A 55 2.87 8.79 14.19
C PHE A 55 1.86 7.90 13.45
N TYR A 56 1.37 6.82 14.10
CA TYR A 56 0.39 5.92 13.49
C TYR A 56 -0.97 6.59 13.30
N THR A 57 -1.41 7.45 14.22
CA THR A 57 -2.64 8.23 14.04
C THR A 57 -2.54 9.18 12.85
N GLY A 58 -1.44 9.94 12.75
CA GLY A 58 -1.18 10.82 11.60
C GLY A 58 -1.11 10.02 10.30
N SER A 59 -0.46 8.86 10.35
CA SER A 59 -0.37 7.93 9.21
C SER A 59 -1.73 7.47 8.71
N ALA A 60 -2.65 7.14 9.63
CA ALA A 60 -4.01 6.75 9.27
C ALA A 60 -4.78 7.90 8.59
N ILE A 61 -4.69 9.12 9.12
CA ILE A 61 -5.35 10.30 8.53
C ILE A 61 -4.83 10.57 7.12
N ILE A 62 -3.51 10.58 6.95
CA ILE A 62 -2.86 10.78 5.64
C ILE A 62 -3.29 9.67 4.67
N GLY A 63 -3.24 8.41 5.12
CA GLY A 63 -3.65 7.26 4.32
C GLY A 63 -5.09 7.34 3.85
N ILE A 64 -6.01 7.79 4.71
CA ILE A 64 -7.42 8.01 4.33
C ILE A 64 -7.50 9.07 3.23
N ILE A 65 -6.90 10.24 3.43
CA ILE A 65 -6.95 11.34 2.43
C ILE A 65 -6.37 10.89 1.08
N VAL A 66 -5.20 10.25 1.10
CA VAL A 66 -4.52 9.73 -0.10
C VAL A 66 -5.37 8.68 -0.79
N SER A 67 -5.96 7.74 -0.04
CA SER A 67 -6.78 6.67 -0.61
C SER A 67 -8.03 7.21 -1.32
N GLN A 68 -8.69 8.24 -0.74
CA GLN A 68 -9.85 8.87 -1.37
C GLN A 68 -9.47 9.61 -2.66
N PHE A 69 -8.37 10.37 -2.63
CA PHE A 69 -7.86 11.06 -3.83
C PHE A 69 -7.51 10.07 -4.94
N LEU A 70 -6.85 8.97 -4.58
CA LEU A 70 -6.39 7.97 -5.54
C LEU A 70 -7.55 7.14 -6.12
N ALA A 71 -8.56 6.82 -5.31
CA ALA A 71 -9.79 6.18 -5.76
C ALA A 71 -10.50 7.07 -6.81
N ALA A 72 -10.71 8.35 -6.51
CA ALA A 72 -11.31 9.30 -7.44
C ALA A 72 -10.51 9.44 -8.75
N ARG A 73 -9.17 9.42 -8.66
CA ARG A 73 -8.28 9.49 -9.82
C ARG A 73 -8.30 8.21 -10.66
N SER A 74 -8.41 7.04 -10.02
CA SER A 74 -8.51 5.73 -10.66
C SER A 74 -9.80 5.60 -11.44
N ASP A 75 -10.93 5.98 -10.85
CA ASP A 75 -12.25 5.87 -11.47
C ASP A 75 -12.37 6.70 -12.74
N ARG A 76 -11.65 7.83 -12.81
CA ARG A 76 -11.69 8.74 -13.96
C ARG A 76 -10.76 8.34 -15.12
N SER A 77 -9.70 7.55 -14.89
CA SER A 77 -8.62 7.38 -15.86
C SER A 77 -8.63 6.10 -16.67
N GLY A 78 -9.40 5.07 -16.29
CA GLY A 78 -9.49 3.78 -17.00
C GLY A 78 -8.23 2.90 -16.99
N ASP A 79 -7.03 3.49 -16.87
CA ASP A 79 -5.72 2.81 -17.03
C ASP A 79 -5.10 2.41 -15.67
N ARG A 80 -5.81 1.55 -14.94
CA ARG A 80 -5.51 1.14 -13.55
C ARG A 80 -4.11 0.51 -13.38
N LYS A 81 -3.58 -0.12 -14.43
CA LYS A 81 -2.24 -0.75 -14.43
C LYS A 81 -1.11 0.25 -14.18
N LYS A 82 -1.16 1.41 -14.83
CA LYS A 82 -0.15 2.48 -14.64
C LYS A 82 -0.22 3.06 -13.24
N LEU A 83 -1.42 3.13 -12.67
CA LEU A 83 -1.65 3.68 -11.35
C LEU A 83 -1.07 2.75 -10.27
N ILE A 84 -1.26 1.43 -10.39
CA ILE A 84 -0.62 0.44 -9.52
C ILE A 84 0.91 0.53 -9.60
N LEU A 85 1.48 0.64 -10.80
CA LEU A 85 2.93 0.70 -10.99
C LEU A 85 3.52 1.98 -10.36
N LEU A 86 2.84 3.12 -10.51
CA LEU A 86 3.21 4.36 -9.84
C LEU A 86 3.19 4.21 -8.31
N CYS A 87 2.16 3.55 -7.76
CA CYS A 87 2.06 3.28 -6.33
C CYS A 87 3.23 2.42 -5.83
N CYS A 88 3.62 1.39 -6.59
CA CYS A 88 4.78 0.56 -6.24
C CYS A 88 6.09 1.37 -6.23
N ILE A 89 6.30 2.26 -7.21
CA ILE A 89 7.49 3.13 -7.26
C ILE A 89 7.51 4.09 -6.07
N LEU A 90 6.38 4.73 -5.77
CA LEU A 90 6.26 5.63 -4.62
C LEU A 90 6.47 4.90 -3.30
N GLY A 91 5.92 3.69 -3.15
CA GLY A 91 6.15 2.83 -1.99
C GLY A 91 7.63 2.48 -1.80
N ALA A 92 8.32 2.11 -2.89
CA ALA A 92 9.76 1.83 -2.86
C ALA A 92 10.58 3.08 -2.48
N ALA A 93 10.23 4.25 -3.01
CA ALA A 93 10.85 5.51 -2.62
C ALA A 93 10.62 5.84 -1.14
N GLY A 94 9.42 5.57 -0.62
CA GLY A 94 9.10 5.67 0.80
C GLY A 94 10.01 4.78 1.65
N CYS A 95 10.18 3.51 1.27
CA CYS A 95 11.09 2.59 1.96
C CYS A 95 12.54 3.09 1.99
N LEU A 96 13.03 3.63 0.87
CA LEU A 96 14.37 4.24 0.83
C LEU A 96 14.46 5.46 1.76
N LEU A 97 13.42 6.29 1.81
CA LEU A 97 13.38 7.44 2.72
C LEU A 97 13.52 7.02 4.18
N PHE A 98 12.78 5.98 4.59
CA PHE A 98 12.87 5.40 5.94
C PHE A 98 14.25 4.79 6.24
N ALA A 99 14.93 4.22 5.23
CA ALA A 99 16.25 3.62 5.42
C ALA A 99 17.35 4.67 5.68
N TYR A 100 17.25 5.85 5.06
CA TYR A 100 18.31 6.87 5.10
C TYR A 100 18.02 8.06 6.03
N ASN A 101 16.77 8.30 6.42
CA ASN A 101 16.40 9.46 7.24
C ASN A 101 15.88 9.07 8.62
N ARG A 102 16.27 9.84 9.65
CA ARG A 102 15.84 9.65 11.05
C ARG A 102 15.05 10.86 11.58
N ASN A 103 14.73 11.83 10.72
CA ASN A 103 13.94 12.98 11.11
C ASN A 103 12.46 12.60 11.19
N TYR A 104 11.90 12.61 12.41
CA TYR A 104 10.51 12.20 12.69
C TYR A 104 9.47 12.88 11.78
N TYR A 105 9.54 14.20 11.62
CA TYR A 105 8.54 14.95 10.84
C TYR A 105 8.61 14.65 9.35
N LEU A 106 9.83 14.47 8.82
CA LEU A 106 10.04 14.12 7.42
C LEU A 106 9.54 12.70 7.13
N LEU A 107 9.78 11.76 8.05
CA LEU A 107 9.25 10.41 7.96
C LEU A 107 7.72 10.38 8.06
N LEU A 108 7.14 11.17 8.96
CA LEU A 108 5.70 11.25 9.17
C LEU A 108 4.96 11.84 7.97
N ILE A 109 5.47 12.94 7.41
CA ILE A 109 4.78 13.62 6.31
C ILE A 109 5.12 12.95 4.98
N VAL A 110 6.41 12.90 4.63
CA VAL A 110 6.86 12.46 3.30
C VAL A 110 6.90 10.94 3.23
N GLY A 111 7.47 10.28 4.24
CA GLY A 111 7.58 8.82 4.28
C GLY A 111 6.21 8.15 4.24
N VAL A 112 5.29 8.60 5.10
CA VAL A 112 3.94 8.03 5.14
C VAL A 112 3.11 8.38 3.92
N MET A 113 3.22 9.60 3.37
CA MET A 113 2.53 9.90 2.11
C MET A 113 2.96 8.93 1.01
N LEU A 114 4.27 8.75 0.81
CA LEU A 114 4.82 7.88 -0.21
C LEU A 114 4.40 6.41 -0.03
N THR A 115 4.45 5.89 1.20
CA THR A 115 4.02 4.50 1.47
C THR A 115 2.50 4.31 1.41
N SER A 116 1.71 5.34 1.71
CA SER A 116 0.23 5.32 1.60
C SER A 116 -0.24 5.22 0.15
N PHE A 117 0.48 5.82 -0.80
CA PHE A 117 0.23 5.57 -2.22
C PHE A 117 0.45 4.09 -2.56
N GLY A 118 1.54 3.48 -2.06
CA GLY A 118 1.84 2.06 -2.23
C GLY A 118 0.76 1.11 -1.70
N SER A 119 0.19 1.38 -0.52
CA SER A 119 -0.82 0.50 0.11
C SER A 119 -2.19 0.53 -0.57
N THR A 120 -2.51 1.63 -1.28
CA THR A 120 -3.78 1.80 -2.00
C THR A 120 -3.85 0.97 -3.30
N ALA A 121 -2.75 0.34 -3.71
CA ALA A 121 -2.77 -0.62 -4.81
C ALA A 121 -3.65 -1.85 -4.51
N ASN A 122 -3.75 -2.28 -3.24
CA ASN A 122 -4.50 -3.48 -2.86
C ASN A 122 -6.01 -3.39 -3.13
N PRO A 123 -6.74 -2.32 -2.71
CA PRO A 123 -8.14 -2.12 -3.08
C PRO A 123 -8.38 -2.06 -4.58
N GLN A 124 -7.47 -1.45 -5.34
CA GLN A 124 -7.63 -1.29 -6.79
C GLN A 124 -7.40 -2.60 -7.56
N MET A 125 -6.55 -3.49 -7.03
CA MET A 125 -6.39 -4.85 -7.58
C MET A 125 -7.67 -5.68 -7.44
N PHE A 126 -8.39 -5.57 -6.32
CA PHE A 126 -9.69 -6.24 -6.14
C PHE A 126 -10.82 -5.60 -6.94
N ALA A 127 -10.75 -4.31 -7.25
CA ALA A 127 -11.73 -3.65 -8.12
C ALA A 127 -11.55 -3.99 -9.62
N LEU A 128 -10.38 -4.51 -10.00
CA LEU A 128 -10.03 -4.87 -11.39
C LEU A 128 -10.20 -6.37 -11.70
N ALA A 129 -10.06 -7.24 -10.69
CA ALA A 129 -10.30 -8.68 -10.78
C ALA A 129 -11.80 -9.01 -10.76
#